data_AF-A0AA38HFG2-F1
#
_entry.id   AF-A0AA38HFG2-F1
#
_cell.length_a   1.000
_cell.length_b   1.000
_cell.length_c   1.000
_cell.angle_alpha   90.00
_cell.angle_beta   90.00
_cell.angle_gamma   90.00
#
_symmetry.space_group_name_H-M   'P 1'
#
loop_
_entity.id
_entity.type
_entity.pdbx_description
1 polymer ?
#
loop_
_entity_poly.entity_id
_entity_poly.type
_entity_poly.pdbx_seq_one_letter_code
_entity_poly.pdbx_strand_id
1 'polypeptide(L)'
;MAAINDNLQTAVPETQAFRGRDIRVPHSIFLRTACHPAVSGKGTIRVEVQGGSTVLIRSPSTLYDGSLGPHGGDEVLSGTIEITMKERRRVQAISVVIQSVSRLYMGGSRGWEEDGLFERGVEIIGEDAYGEALWLDQGTTSYSFSLLLPVSLAASDRHIFGRLSYLLTARIEGIDPTPSRFGLPLATHITTPVIGDDIRFKQDFERVIEHSNKAERALGRFRTGDGKRPGGLPTEAQRRASELSMARTCEADPRLDGLFQQQVIRNDGSSDARETPKWLKGDIVISQNISIQSSGLQNESRTSLDMTNQAYEEGLGVYQVSMSSDCFAVGGAVIVRLSCLSPSPRTVIMSIEAYIVQQYYVFSPRHPRDPPRTDEQPTMTRLLQEGAKDYTGSGPSPSTTPSLYVGSALPSPTAVSAGTDWTWHKTARMPDHRALSPTTPKGMVTPIRVVHNLVVIIDYGEVDDQGQLIRRTAESRIELQVPGCMAHTRSLALPTFGRERLGTVWTLDGYEYNL
;
A
#
# COMPACT_ATOMS: atom_id res chain seq x y z
N MET A 1 -32.27 12.46 -6.77
CA MET A 1 -30.99 12.03 -6.16
C MET A 1 -31.18 10.97 -5.08
N ALA A 2 -32.11 11.10 -4.12
CA ALA A 2 -32.30 10.11 -3.04
C ALA A 2 -32.71 8.70 -3.52
N ALA A 3 -33.63 8.58 -4.49
CA ALA A 3 -34.13 7.28 -4.95
C ALA A 3 -33.18 6.46 -5.85
N ILE A 4 -32.16 7.09 -6.44
CA ILE A 4 -31.14 6.37 -7.24
C ILE A 4 -30.11 5.72 -6.31
N ASN A 5 -29.91 6.28 -5.11
CA ASN A 5 -28.96 5.75 -4.14
C ASN A 5 -29.41 4.39 -3.57
N ASP A 6 -30.71 4.19 -3.36
CA ASP A 6 -31.23 2.97 -2.72
C ASP A 6 -31.14 1.73 -3.63
N ASN A 7 -31.25 1.88 -4.96
CA ASN A 7 -31.04 0.79 -5.91
C ASN A 7 -29.56 0.52 -6.20
N LEU A 8 -28.69 1.52 -6.07
CA LEU A 8 -27.23 1.33 -6.17
C LEU A 8 -26.67 0.60 -4.93
N GLN A 9 -27.30 0.74 -3.76
CA GLN A 9 -26.86 0.11 -2.51
C GLN A 9 -27.23 -1.38 -2.39
N THR A 10 -28.34 -1.82 -3.00
CA THR A 10 -28.92 -3.15 -2.76
C THR A 10 -28.42 -4.24 -3.70
N ALA A 11 -27.66 -3.89 -4.73
CA ALA A 11 -27.17 -4.83 -5.73
C ALA A 11 -25.66 -4.70 -5.97
N VAL A 12 -24.84 -4.38 -4.96
CA VAL A 12 -23.49 -4.97 -5.00
C VAL A 12 -23.76 -6.44 -4.75
N PRO A 13 -23.66 -7.34 -5.75
CA PRO A 13 -23.74 -8.77 -5.47
C PRO A 13 -22.72 -8.99 -4.38
N GLU A 14 -23.20 -9.33 -3.18
CA GLU A 14 -22.42 -9.51 -1.98
C GLU A 14 -21.18 -10.27 -2.40
N THR A 15 -20.05 -9.55 -2.49
CA THR A 15 -18.99 -9.90 -3.43
C THR A 15 -18.53 -11.31 -3.09
N GLN A 16 -19.02 -12.30 -3.85
CA GLN A 16 -18.60 -13.70 -3.69
C GLN A 16 -17.08 -13.79 -3.82
N ALA A 17 -16.46 -12.77 -4.40
CA ALA A 17 -15.03 -12.46 -4.45
C ALA A 17 -14.28 -12.57 -3.10
N PHE A 18 -14.94 -12.45 -1.95
CA PHE A 18 -14.26 -12.50 -0.64
C PHE A 18 -14.75 -13.63 0.28
N ARG A 19 -15.73 -14.44 -0.14
CA ARG A 19 -16.26 -15.55 0.68
C ARG A 19 -15.38 -16.83 0.69
N GLY A 20 -14.28 -16.86 -0.07
CA GLY A 20 -13.38 -18.00 -0.12
C GLY A 20 -12.01 -17.69 0.48
N ARG A 21 -11.69 -18.29 1.63
CA ARG A 21 -10.38 -18.74 2.21
C ARG A 21 -9.05 -17.98 2.00
N ASP A 22 -8.94 -16.94 1.18
CA ASP A 22 -7.66 -16.37 0.73
C ASP A 22 -7.39 -14.95 1.20
N ILE A 23 -8.26 -14.35 2.02
CA ILE A 23 -7.94 -13.06 2.64
C ILE A 23 -7.01 -13.30 3.82
N ARG A 24 -5.71 -13.21 3.54
CA ARG A 24 -4.68 -13.20 4.56
C ARG A 24 -4.43 -11.77 5.00
N VAL A 25 -4.60 -11.54 6.29
CA VAL A 25 -4.20 -10.31 7.00
C VAL A 25 -3.02 -10.74 7.86
N PRO A 26 -1.89 -10.02 7.84
CA PRO A 26 -0.79 -10.37 8.71
C PRO A 26 -1.22 -10.16 10.16
N HIS A 27 -0.81 -11.06 11.05
CA HIS A 27 -1.01 -10.84 12.48
C HIS A 27 -0.16 -9.65 12.93
N SER A 28 -0.63 -8.93 13.95
CA SER A 28 0.18 -7.90 14.58
C SER A 28 1.45 -8.51 15.17
N ILE A 29 2.61 -7.97 14.81
CA ILE A 29 3.92 -8.36 15.34
C ILE A 29 4.44 -7.29 16.29
N PHE A 30 5.26 -7.73 17.25
CA PHE A 30 6.05 -6.82 18.07
C PHE A 30 7.27 -6.36 17.28
N LEU A 31 7.43 -5.04 17.14
CA LEU A 31 8.58 -4.46 16.47
C LEU A 31 9.76 -4.41 17.44
N ARG A 32 10.95 -4.78 16.96
CA ARG A 32 12.18 -4.59 17.72
C ARG A 32 12.45 -3.10 17.92
N THR A 33 12.81 -2.76 19.14
CA THR A 33 13.22 -1.41 19.49
C THR A 33 14.59 -1.14 18.90
N ALA A 34 14.66 -0.21 17.95
CA ALA A 34 15.92 0.16 17.31
C ALA A 34 16.77 1.14 18.15
N CYS A 35 16.55 1.27 19.45
CA CYS A 35 17.23 2.32 20.23
C CYS A 35 17.45 1.95 21.70
N HIS A 36 18.72 1.91 22.10
CA HIS A 36 19.11 2.27 23.46
C HIS A 36 19.02 3.79 23.66
N PRO A 37 18.84 4.27 24.90
CA PRO A 37 18.50 5.68 25.17
C PRO A 37 19.63 6.68 24.89
N ALA A 38 20.86 6.24 24.68
CA ALA A 38 22.00 7.13 24.48
C ALA A 38 22.43 7.16 23.01
N VAL A 39 22.37 8.33 22.38
CA VAL A 39 22.94 8.55 21.04
C VAL A 39 24.42 8.89 21.17
N SER A 40 25.28 8.18 20.44
CA SER A 40 26.72 8.41 20.45
C SER A 40 27.12 9.54 19.50
N GLY A 41 27.81 10.57 20.02
CA GLY A 41 28.38 11.66 19.19
C GLY A 41 29.72 11.31 18.53
N LYS A 42 30.14 10.04 18.57
CA LYS A 42 31.47 9.56 18.14
C LYS A 42 31.55 9.18 16.66
N GLY A 43 30.42 9.10 15.99
CA GLY A 43 30.36 8.92 14.55
C GLY A 43 29.03 9.40 13.99
N THR A 44 28.87 9.24 12.70
CA THR A 44 27.63 9.49 11.95
C THR A 44 27.39 8.31 11.02
N ILE A 45 26.12 8.02 10.77
CA ILE A 45 25.71 7.00 9.82
C ILE A 45 24.83 7.65 8.74
N ARG A 46 25.00 7.17 7.50
CA ARG A 46 24.16 7.52 6.35
C ARG A 46 23.70 6.23 5.68
N VAL A 47 22.46 6.22 5.19
CA VAL A 47 21.89 5.11 4.43
C VAL A 47 21.56 5.59 3.04
N GLU A 48 21.97 4.82 2.05
CA GLU A 48 21.61 5.03 0.65
C GLU A 48 20.93 3.76 0.13
N VAL A 49 19.71 3.92 -0.38
CA VAL A 49 18.90 2.83 -0.92
C VAL A 49 18.92 2.91 -2.44
N GLN A 50 19.14 1.79 -3.12
CA GLN A 50 19.10 1.73 -4.58
C GLN A 50 17.69 2.06 -5.07
N GLY A 51 17.57 2.99 -6.03
CA GLY A 51 16.27 3.50 -6.48
C GLY A 51 15.65 4.55 -5.54
N GLY A 52 16.39 4.99 -4.52
CA GLY A 52 15.93 5.98 -3.56
C GLY A 52 14.96 5.40 -2.54
N SER A 53 13.95 6.16 -2.14
CA SER A 53 13.02 5.76 -1.07
C SER A 53 11.80 4.97 -1.55
N THR A 54 11.80 4.49 -2.80
CA THR A 54 10.65 3.78 -3.38
C THR A 54 11.08 2.42 -3.92
N VAL A 55 10.36 1.37 -3.52
CA VAL A 55 10.56 0.00 -3.97
C VAL A 55 9.32 -0.47 -4.71
N LEU A 56 9.49 -1.01 -5.91
CA LEU A 56 8.41 -1.64 -6.66
C LEU A 56 8.39 -3.13 -6.34
N ILE A 57 7.29 -3.62 -5.78
CA ILE A 57 7.03 -5.05 -5.62
C ILE A 57 6.10 -5.54 -6.71
N ARG A 58 6.43 -6.67 -7.32
CA ARG A 58 5.51 -7.32 -8.27
C ARG A 58 4.27 -7.79 -7.51
N SER A 59 3.10 -7.69 -8.13
CA SER A 59 1.92 -8.33 -7.57
C SER A 59 2.05 -9.85 -7.69
N PRO A 60 1.52 -10.63 -6.72
CA PRO A 60 1.38 -12.06 -6.90
C PRO A 60 0.65 -12.36 -8.21
N SER A 61 1.20 -13.28 -9.01
CA SER A 61 0.55 -13.71 -10.24
C SER A 61 -0.74 -14.45 -9.89
N THR A 62 -1.87 -13.99 -10.42
CA THR A 62 -3.10 -14.78 -10.48
C THR A 62 -3.12 -15.51 -11.82
N LEU A 63 -3.26 -16.83 -11.77
CA LEU A 63 -3.56 -17.66 -12.93
C LEU A 63 -4.98 -17.36 -13.43
N TYR A 64 -5.29 -17.78 -14.65
CA TYR A 64 -6.60 -17.56 -15.29
C TYR A 64 -7.79 -18.13 -14.51
N ASP A 65 -7.55 -19.16 -13.70
CA ASP A 65 -8.55 -19.77 -12.81
C ASP A 65 -8.73 -19.03 -11.48
N GLY A 66 -8.03 -17.90 -11.30
CA GLY A 66 -8.02 -17.12 -10.06
C GLY A 66 -7.12 -17.70 -8.97
N SER A 67 -6.48 -18.84 -9.20
CA SER A 67 -5.50 -19.39 -8.26
C SER A 67 -4.20 -18.58 -8.31
N LEU A 68 -3.43 -18.60 -7.21
CA LEU A 68 -2.12 -17.95 -7.18
C LEU A 68 -1.14 -18.77 -8.03
N GLY A 69 -0.58 -18.14 -9.06
CA GLY A 69 0.52 -18.70 -9.83
C GLY A 69 1.77 -18.92 -8.97
N PRO A 70 2.78 -19.63 -9.50
CA PRO A 70 4.06 -19.75 -8.80
C PRO A 70 4.53 -18.34 -8.47
N HIS A 71 4.72 -18.09 -7.17
CA HIS A 71 5.05 -16.77 -6.67
C HIS A 71 6.22 -16.21 -7.48
N GLY A 72 6.00 -15.07 -8.14
CA GLY A 72 7.11 -14.27 -8.66
C GLY A 72 8.12 -14.09 -7.54
N GLY A 73 9.41 -14.17 -7.87
CA GLY A 73 10.48 -14.11 -6.87
C GLY A 73 10.32 -12.89 -5.96
N ASP A 74 10.67 -13.05 -4.69
CA ASP A 74 10.77 -11.95 -3.74
C ASP A 74 11.65 -10.84 -4.32
N GLU A 75 11.28 -9.59 -4.07
CA GLU A 75 12.05 -8.44 -4.54
C GLU A 75 13.19 -8.12 -3.58
N VAL A 76 14.32 -7.64 -4.09
CA VAL A 76 15.49 -7.35 -3.25
C VAL A 76 15.61 -5.85 -3.01
N LEU A 77 15.38 -5.42 -1.78
CA LEU A 77 15.71 -4.07 -1.31
C LEU A 77 17.21 -4.02 -0.98
N SER A 78 18.00 -3.39 -1.85
CA SER A 78 19.45 -3.26 -1.65
C SER A 78 19.88 -1.81 -1.43
N GLY A 79 21.00 -1.64 -0.73
CA GLY A 79 21.56 -0.34 -0.45
C GLY A 79 22.94 -0.41 0.18
N THR A 80 23.44 0.74 0.60
CA THR A 80 24.71 0.90 1.30
C THR A 80 24.53 1.74 2.55
N ILE A 81 25.18 1.35 3.64
CA ILE A 81 25.33 2.18 4.82
C ILE A 81 26.76 2.72 4.85
N GLU A 82 26.90 4.03 5.01
CA GLU A 82 28.19 4.71 5.18
C GLU A 82 28.33 5.12 6.64
N ILE A 83 29.38 4.67 7.28
CA ILE A 83 29.66 4.90 8.69
C ILE A 83 30.93 5.73 8.78
N THR A 84 30.83 6.93 9.34
CA THR A 84 31.98 7.82 9.55
C THR A 84 32.29 7.93 11.04
N MET A 85 33.43 7.40 11.45
CA MET A 85 33.89 7.40 12.84
C MET A 85 34.98 8.44 13.06
N LYS A 86 34.86 9.21 14.16
CA LYS A 86 35.89 10.19 14.57
C LYS A 86 37.14 9.52 15.15
N GLU A 87 36.99 8.31 15.67
CA GLU A 87 38.04 7.52 16.29
C GLU A 87 37.65 6.03 16.25
N ARG A 88 38.65 5.14 16.29
CA ARG A 88 38.42 3.69 16.29
C ARG A 88 37.59 3.25 17.50
N ARG A 89 36.59 2.39 17.28
CA ARG A 89 35.68 1.89 18.31
C ARG A 89 35.28 0.43 18.11
N ARG A 90 35.08 -0.28 19.22
CA ARG A 90 34.34 -1.56 19.23
C ARG A 90 32.84 -1.32 19.29
N VAL A 91 32.09 -2.09 18.53
CA VAL A 91 30.62 -2.08 18.50
C VAL A 91 30.09 -3.49 18.70
N GLN A 92 28.86 -3.59 19.21
CA GLN A 92 28.21 -4.88 19.45
C GLN A 92 27.64 -5.44 18.15
N ALA A 93 26.96 -4.60 17.38
CA ALA A 93 26.36 -5.00 16.11
C ALA A 93 26.20 -3.82 15.15
N ILE A 94 26.08 -4.15 13.86
CA ILE A 94 25.59 -3.25 12.82
C ILE A 94 24.35 -3.89 12.22
N SER A 95 23.21 -3.21 12.25
CA SER A 95 21.96 -3.73 11.72
C SER A 95 21.28 -2.76 10.76
N VAL A 96 20.57 -3.33 9.79
CA VAL A 96 19.66 -2.61 8.89
C VAL A 96 18.33 -3.35 8.88
N VAL A 97 17.25 -2.66 9.26
CA VAL A 97 15.93 -3.27 9.46
C VAL A 97 14.88 -2.44 8.74
N ILE A 98 14.02 -3.09 7.96
CA ILE A 98 12.77 -2.51 7.47
C ILE A 98 11.61 -2.96 8.35
N GLN A 99 10.77 -2.03 8.76
CA GLN A 99 9.59 -2.26 9.58
C GLN A 99 8.37 -1.62 8.93
N SER A 100 7.20 -2.21 9.14
CA SER A 100 5.93 -1.65 8.70
C SER A 100 4.95 -1.50 9.85
N VAL A 101 4.21 -0.38 9.84
CA VAL A 101 3.15 -0.09 10.80
C VAL A 101 1.90 0.28 10.04
N SER A 102 0.79 -0.39 10.37
CA SER A 102 -0.54 0.06 9.99
C SER A 102 -1.19 0.83 11.12
N ARG A 103 -1.87 1.92 10.76
CA ARG A 103 -2.80 2.62 11.64
C ARG A 103 -4.17 2.59 11.00
N LEU A 104 -5.16 1.97 11.65
CA LEU A 104 -6.47 1.65 11.07
C LEU A 104 -7.59 2.15 11.99
N TYR A 105 -8.63 2.74 11.41
CA TYR A 105 -9.84 3.13 12.14
C TYR A 105 -10.85 1.99 12.07
N MET A 106 -11.15 1.38 13.20
CA MET A 106 -12.00 0.18 13.32
C MET A 106 -13.45 0.50 13.76
N GLY A 107 -13.83 1.78 13.72
CA GLY A 107 -15.20 2.25 13.95
C GLY A 107 -15.31 3.07 15.22
N GLY A 108 -16.49 3.63 15.48
CA GLY A 108 -16.71 4.46 16.68
C GLY A 108 -16.52 3.70 17.99
N SER A 109 -16.75 2.38 18.01
CA SER A 109 -16.60 1.53 19.20
C SER A 109 -15.16 1.11 19.48
N ARG A 110 -14.36 0.81 18.44
CA ARG A 110 -12.97 0.34 18.57
C ARG A 110 -11.94 1.46 18.46
N GLY A 111 -12.26 2.53 17.75
CA GLY A 111 -11.35 3.66 17.55
C GLY A 111 -10.22 3.33 16.57
N TRP A 112 -9.08 3.99 16.78
CA TRP A 112 -7.86 3.77 16.00
C TRP A 112 -7.01 2.65 16.61
N GLU A 113 -6.49 1.77 15.77
CA GLU A 113 -5.56 0.70 16.13
C GLU A 113 -4.24 0.89 15.38
N GLU A 114 -3.12 0.80 16.09
CA GLU A 114 -1.77 0.78 15.51
C GLU A 114 -1.12 -0.58 15.71
N ASP A 115 -0.62 -1.18 14.64
CA ASP A 115 -0.06 -2.54 14.63
C ASP A 115 1.17 -2.62 13.75
N GLY A 116 2.21 -3.32 14.23
CA GLY A 116 3.35 -3.71 13.38
C GLY A 116 2.94 -4.88 12.52
N LEU A 117 3.24 -4.87 11.21
CA LEU A 117 2.81 -5.96 10.31
C LEU A 117 3.95 -6.76 9.70
N PHE A 118 5.10 -6.12 9.53
CA PHE A 118 6.25 -6.72 8.88
C PHE A 118 7.52 -6.13 9.48
N GLU A 119 8.50 -7.00 9.73
CA GLU A 119 9.84 -6.62 10.12
C GLU A 119 10.81 -7.56 9.42
N ARG A 120 11.83 -7.01 8.77
CA ARG A 120 12.93 -7.81 8.24
C ARG A 120 14.22 -7.05 8.35
N GLY A 121 15.30 -7.72 8.73
CA GLY A 121 16.59 -7.07 8.87
C GLY A 121 17.76 -7.98 8.60
N VAL A 122 18.91 -7.36 8.41
CA VAL A 122 20.23 -8.00 8.37
C VAL A 122 21.05 -7.41 9.50
N GLU A 123 21.85 -8.27 10.14
CA GLU A 123 22.67 -7.87 11.28
C GLU A 123 24.04 -8.54 11.20
N ILE A 124 25.07 -7.73 11.40
CA ILE A 124 26.46 -8.15 11.59
C ILE A 124 26.70 -8.09 13.10
N ILE A 125 26.80 -9.25 13.73
CA ILE A 125 27.08 -9.37 15.16
C ILE A 125 28.58 -9.44 15.35
N GLY A 126 29.11 -8.60 16.23
CA GLY A 126 30.53 -8.52 16.49
C GLY A 126 31.09 -9.69 17.28
N GLU A 127 30.28 -10.30 18.15
CA GLU A 127 30.71 -11.38 19.04
C GLU A 127 30.72 -12.73 18.30
N ASP A 128 31.92 -13.19 17.92
CA ASP A 128 32.13 -14.56 17.50
C ASP A 128 32.31 -15.49 18.72
N ALA A 129 32.40 -16.81 18.49
CA ALA A 129 32.60 -17.78 19.57
C ALA A 129 33.88 -17.56 20.40
N TYR A 130 34.78 -16.67 19.95
CA TYR A 130 36.04 -16.35 20.59
C TYR A 130 36.02 -14.98 21.30
N GLY A 131 34.88 -14.29 21.29
CA GLY A 131 34.70 -13.00 21.96
C GLY A 131 35.46 -11.86 21.29
N GLU A 132 35.84 -12.01 20.01
CA GLU A 132 36.29 -10.86 19.22
C GLU A 132 35.08 -9.94 19.02
N ALA A 133 35.33 -8.64 18.92
CA ALA A 133 34.27 -7.63 18.76
C ALA A 133 34.41 -6.96 17.39
N LEU A 134 33.29 -6.47 16.85
CA LEU A 134 33.32 -5.73 15.59
C LEU A 134 34.03 -4.40 15.78
N TRP A 135 35.05 -4.16 14.98
CA TRP A 135 35.81 -2.93 15.00
C TRP A 135 35.38 -2.00 13.87
N LEU A 136 35.13 -0.74 14.22
CA LEU A 136 34.99 0.35 13.28
C LEU A 136 36.23 1.23 13.37
N ASP A 137 36.98 1.31 12.27
CA ASP A 137 38.17 2.14 12.18
C ASP A 137 37.81 3.63 12.06
N GLN A 138 38.78 4.50 12.36
CA GLN A 138 38.62 5.94 12.14
C GLN A 138 38.50 6.22 10.64
N GLY A 139 37.59 7.13 10.26
CA GLY A 139 37.31 7.47 8.87
C GLY A 139 35.96 6.92 8.43
N THR A 140 35.78 6.75 7.12
CA THR A 140 34.53 6.31 6.51
C THR A 140 34.65 4.86 6.04
N THR A 141 33.71 4.03 6.46
CA THR A 141 33.57 2.63 6.03
C THR A 141 32.17 2.41 5.48
N SER A 142 32.07 1.68 4.38
CA SER A 142 30.79 1.41 3.73
C SER A 142 30.45 -0.08 3.75
N TYR A 143 29.20 -0.41 4.05
CA TYR A 143 28.68 -1.78 4.04
C TYR A 143 27.48 -1.86 3.10
N SER A 144 27.45 -2.84 2.20
CA SER A 144 26.27 -3.13 1.39
C SER A 144 25.29 -4.00 2.16
N PHE A 145 23.99 -3.78 1.97
CA PHE A 145 22.94 -4.65 2.50
C PHE A 145 21.94 -5.04 1.41
N SER A 146 21.28 -6.17 1.61
CA SER A 146 20.18 -6.66 0.79
C SER A 146 19.12 -7.31 1.68
N LEU A 147 17.87 -6.87 1.56
CA LEU A 147 16.72 -7.38 2.27
C LEU A 147 15.72 -7.94 1.26
N LEU A 148 15.29 -9.18 1.44
CA LEU A 148 14.26 -9.78 0.57
C LEU A 148 12.87 -9.30 1.01
N LEU A 149 12.07 -8.78 0.10
CA LEU A 149 10.70 -8.33 0.33
C LEU A 149 9.74 -9.34 -0.30
N PRO A 150 8.83 -9.93 0.47
CA PRO A 150 7.85 -10.85 -0.08
C PRO A 150 7.02 -10.20 -1.18
N VAL A 151 6.77 -10.92 -2.28
CA VAL A 151 5.88 -10.46 -3.36
C VAL A 151 4.46 -10.12 -2.86
N SER A 152 4.03 -10.75 -1.77
CA SER A 152 2.74 -10.52 -1.12
C SER A 152 2.73 -9.36 -0.12
N LEU A 153 3.87 -8.68 0.08
CA LEU A 153 4.00 -7.59 1.03
C LEU A 153 3.01 -6.46 0.69
N ALA A 154 2.40 -5.85 1.70
CA ALA A 154 1.42 -4.80 1.47
C ALA A 154 2.08 -3.53 0.90
N ALA A 155 1.47 -2.93 -0.13
CA ALA A 155 1.93 -1.64 -0.62
C ALA A 155 1.68 -0.52 0.41
N SER A 156 2.55 0.49 0.44
CA SER A 156 2.31 1.73 1.16
C SER A 156 1.01 2.36 0.70
N ASP A 157 0.13 2.64 1.64
CA ASP A 157 -1.19 3.15 1.37
C ASP A 157 -1.56 4.23 2.39
N ARG A 158 -2.38 5.18 1.95
CA ARG A 158 -2.91 6.26 2.77
C ARG A 158 -4.36 6.51 2.41
N HIS A 159 -5.21 6.33 3.41
CA HIS A 159 -6.63 6.53 3.35
C HIS A 159 -7.12 7.31 4.58
N ILE A 160 -8.35 7.80 4.53
CA ILE A 160 -8.98 8.50 5.66
C ILE A 160 -9.26 7.54 6.85
N PHE A 161 -9.42 6.24 6.60
CA PHE A 161 -9.62 5.22 7.65
C PHE A 161 -8.38 4.40 7.95
N GLY A 162 -7.27 4.68 7.30
CA GLY A 162 -6.06 3.95 7.63
C GLY A 162 -4.88 4.29 6.77
N ARG A 163 -3.72 3.87 7.23
CA ARG A 163 -2.48 4.00 6.46
C ARG A 163 -1.56 2.85 6.79
N LEU A 164 -0.71 2.52 5.83
CA LEU A 164 0.39 1.59 5.99
C LEU A 164 1.69 2.30 5.62
N SER A 165 2.63 2.33 6.56
CA SER A 165 3.90 3.05 6.42
C SER A 165 5.07 2.11 6.64
N TYR A 166 6.18 2.36 5.95
CA TYR A 166 7.44 1.62 6.11
C TYR A 166 8.56 2.53 6.57
N LEU A 167 9.40 2.01 7.47
CA LEU A 167 10.57 2.66 8.02
C LEU A 167 11.78 1.75 7.83
N LEU A 168 12.84 2.26 7.22
CA LEU A 168 14.13 1.61 7.19
C LEU A 168 15.02 2.25 8.26
N THR A 169 15.54 1.46 9.17
CA THR A 169 16.41 1.92 10.25
C THR A 169 17.75 1.22 10.15
N ALA A 170 18.83 2.00 10.12
CA ALA A 170 20.18 1.49 10.26
C ALA A 170 20.75 1.89 11.62
N ARG A 171 21.41 0.94 12.28
CA ARG A 171 21.85 1.08 13.67
C ARG A 171 23.24 0.49 13.85
N ILE A 172 24.06 1.22 14.59
CA ILE A 172 25.33 0.77 15.14
C ILE A 172 25.14 0.68 16.65
N GLU A 173 25.15 -0.53 17.15
CA GLU A 173 24.92 -0.80 18.57
C GLU A 173 26.21 -0.65 19.37
N GLY A 174 26.19 0.27 20.33
CA GLY A 174 27.26 0.43 21.31
C GLY A 174 26.88 -0.21 22.64
N ILE A 175 27.81 -0.16 23.60
CA ILE A 175 27.51 -0.58 24.97
C ILE A 175 26.71 0.50 25.69
N ASP A 176 25.92 0.09 26.68
CA ASP A 176 25.24 1.03 27.57
C ASP A 176 26.26 1.99 28.24
N PRO A 177 26.00 3.31 28.23
CA PRO A 177 26.94 4.29 28.78
C PRO A 177 27.00 4.22 30.32
N THR A 178 26.02 3.58 30.96
CA THR A 178 25.90 3.52 32.43
C THR A 178 27.00 2.62 33.00
N PRO A 179 27.98 3.14 33.75
CA PRO A 179 28.91 2.29 34.45
C PRO A 179 28.13 1.51 35.51
N SER A 180 28.28 0.18 35.51
CA SER A 180 27.79 -0.73 36.54
C SER A 180 28.27 -0.29 37.93
N ARG A 181 27.54 0.62 38.57
CA ARG A 181 27.73 0.99 39.99
C ARG A 181 26.71 0.22 40.81
N PHE A 182 27.24 -0.78 41.53
CA PHE A 182 26.69 -1.45 42.71
C PHE A 182 25.25 -1.05 43.14
N GLY A 183 24.31 -1.99 42.99
CA GLY A 183 23.42 -2.38 44.09
C GLY A 183 22.04 -1.77 44.23
N LEU A 184 21.51 -0.96 43.31
CA LEU A 184 20.12 -0.48 43.39
C LEU A 184 19.34 -0.74 42.09
N PRO A 185 18.07 -1.21 42.17
CA PRO A 185 17.19 -1.34 41.01
C PRO A 185 16.68 0.05 40.63
N LEU A 186 17.55 0.86 40.04
CA LEU A 186 17.14 2.13 39.45
C LEU A 186 16.42 1.79 38.15
N ALA A 187 15.13 2.15 38.08
CA ALA A 187 14.37 2.12 36.84
C ALA A 187 15.10 2.97 35.80
N THR A 188 15.83 2.32 34.89
CA THR A 188 16.41 2.96 33.71
C THR A 188 15.26 3.57 32.94
N HIS A 189 15.15 4.90 33.01
CA HIS A 189 14.30 5.70 32.13
C HIS A 189 14.79 5.43 30.70
N ILE A 190 14.20 4.44 30.06
CA ILE A 190 14.33 4.23 28.63
C ILE A 190 13.59 5.41 27.99
N THR A 191 14.34 6.43 27.59
CA THR A 191 13.82 7.48 26.72
C THR A 191 13.36 6.83 25.41
N THR A 192 12.26 7.34 24.88
CA THR A 192 11.65 6.88 23.63
C THR A 192 12.69 6.78 22.50
N PRO A 193 12.56 5.79 21.61
CA PRO A 193 13.48 5.63 20.49
C PRO A 193 13.57 6.93 19.69
N VAL A 194 14.78 7.38 19.38
CA VAL A 194 14.99 8.62 18.62
C VAL A 194 14.75 8.33 17.14
N ILE A 195 13.47 8.20 16.77
CA ILE A 195 13.06 8.31 15.37
C ILE A 195 13.19 9.80 14.98
N GLY A 196 13.78 10.08 13.81
CA GLY A 196 13.92 11.46 13.32
C GLY A 196 12.58 12.17 13.18
N ASP A 197 12.54 13.47 13.43
CA ASP A 197 11.32 14.29 13.30
C ASP A 197 10.85 14.44 11.84
N ASP A 198 11.73 14.14 10.88
CA ASP A 198 11.46 14.09 9.45
C ASP A 198 10.74 12.80 9.01
N ILE A 199 10.61 11.81 9.91
CA ILE A 199 9.89 10.57 9.62
C ILE A 199 8.38 10.81 9.54
N ARG A 200 7.79 10.40 8.43
CA ARG A 200 6.35 10.54 8.22
C ARG A 200 5.62 9.61 9.17
N PHE A 201 4.63 10.16 9.87
CA PHE A 201 3.83 9.40 10.83
C PHE A 201 4.65 8.76 11.96
N LYS A 202 5.76 9.40 12.34
CA LYS A 202 6.63 9.03 13.48
C LYS A 202 5.86 8.47 14.69
N GLN A 203 4.80 9.16 15.10
CA GLN A 203 3.99 8.79 16.26
C GLN A 203 3.39 7.38 16.19
N ASP A 204 3.09 6.87 14.99
CA ASP A 204 2.53 5.52 14.84
C ASP A 204 3.60 4.48 15.17
N PHE A 205 4.82 4.67 14.65
CA PHE A 205 5.96 3.82 14.97
C PHE A 205 6.32 3.87 16.44
N GLU A 206 6.38 5.08 17.03
CA GLU A 206 6.65 5.24 18.46
C GLU A 206 5.65 4.49 19.33
N ARG A 207 4.35 4.55 19.03
CA ARG A 207 3.30 3.82 19.76
C ARG A 207 3.47 2.31 19.65
N VAL A 208 3.72 1.79 18.45
CA VAL A 208 3.89 0.34 18.24
C VAL A 208 5.16 -0.16 18.93
N ILE A 209 6.26 0.60 18.88
CA ILE A 209 7.51 0.25 19.56
C ILE A 209 7.34 0.33 21.09
N GLU A 210 6.66 1.36 21.61
CA GLU A 210 6.36 1.45 23.04
C GLU A 210 5.50 0.27 23.51
N HIS A 211 4.47 -0.09 22.74
CA HIS A 211 3.63 -1.25 23.02
C HIS A 211 4.44 -2.54 23.02
N SER A 212 5.34 -2.70 22.05
CA SER A 212 6.25 -3.85 21.93
C SER A 212 7.20 -3.97 23.12
N ASN A 213 7.81 -2.86 23.54
CA ASN A 213 8.64 -2.79 24.75
C ASN A 213 7.87 -3.16 26.02
N LYS A 214 6.64 -2.66 26.16
CA LYS A 214 5.81 -2.95 27.32
C LYS A 214 5.46 -4.43 27.40
N ALA A 215 5.13 -5.05 26.26
CA ALA A 215 4.86 -6.49 26.18
C ALA A 215 6.10 -7.32 26.52
N GLU A 216 7.28 -6.94 26.01
CA GLU A 216 8.53 -7.64 26.29
C GLU A 216 8.94 -7.56 27.77
N ARG A 217 8.78 -6.39 28.41
CA ARG A 217 9.01 -6.24 29.85
C ARG A 217 8.05 -7.09 30.68
N ALA A 218 6.79 -7.23 30.26
CA ALA A 218 5.84 -8.10 30.93
C ALA A 218 6.28 -9.56 30.85
N LEU A 219 6.79 -10.01 29.70
CA LEU A 219 7.32 -11.37 29.51
C LEU A 219 8.63 -11.61 30.29
N GLY A 220 9.54 -10.64 30.35
CA GLY A 220 10.81 -10.76 31.06
C GLY A 220 10.66 -10.99 32.56
N ARG A 221 9.65 -10.38 33.19
CA ARG A 221 9.35 -10.58 34.63
C ARG A 221 8.94 -12.02 34.97
N PHE A 222 8.41 -12.78 34.02
CA PHE A 222 8.04 -14.18 34.24
C PHE A 222 9.24 -15.13 34.21
N ARG A 223 10.36 -14.75 33.56
CA ARG A 223 11.55 -15.60 33.45
C ARG A 223 12.48 -15.52 34.67
N THR A 224 12.50 -14.37 35.35
CA THR A 224 13.36 -14.15 36.52
C THR A 224 12.66 -14.40 37.85
N GLY A 225 11.37 -14.78 37.82
CA GLY A 225 10.63 -15.23 38.99
C GLY A 225 11.12 -16.60 39.46
N ASP A 226 11.97 -16.56 40.47
CA ASP A 226 12.54 -17.69 41.23
C ASP A 226 11.55 -18.87 41.37
N GLY A 227 12.00 -20.07 41.01
CA GLY A 227 11.22 -21.30 40.79
C GLY A 227 10.50 -21.91 42.00
N LYS A 228 9.84 -21.12 42.86
CA LYS A 228 8.90 -21.63 43.86
C LYS A 228 7.52 -21.79 43.21
N ARG A 229 7.26 -22.98 42.67
CA ARG A 229 5.92 -23.43 42.22
C ARG A 229 4.86 -23.21 43.33
N PRO A 230 3.83 -22.38 43.13
CA PRO A 230 2.54 -22.60 43.77
C PRO A 230 1.63 -23.34 42.76
N GLY A 231 0.97 -24.42 43.17
CA GLY A 231 0.06 -25.21 42.34
C GLY A 231 -1.24 -24.49 41.95
N GLY A 232 -1.20 -23.22 41.57
CA GLY A 232 -2.35 -22.43 41.13
C GLY A 232 -2.52 -22.45 39.61
N LEU A 233 -3.77 -22.52 39.15
CA LEU A 233 -4.13 -22.35 37.75
C LEU A 233 -3.57 -21.02 37.21
N PRO A 234 -3.10 -20.98 35.95
CA PRO A 234 -2.58 -19.75 35.35
C PRO A 234 -3.64 -18.65 35.38
N THR A 235 -3.25 -17.49 35.90
CA THR A 235 -4.09 -16.28 35.92
C THR A 235 -4.44 -15.84 34.50
N GLU A 236 -5.56 -15.13 34.31
CA GLU A 236 -5.99 -14.62 33.00
C GLU A 236 -4.92 -13.72 32.35
N ALA A 237 -4.12 -13.01 33.16
CA ALA A 237 -2.96 -12.25 32.69
C ALA A 237 -1.84 -13.15 32.14
N GLN A 238 -1.59 -14.31 32.75
CA GLN A 238 -0.65 -15.31 32.23
C GLN A 238 -1.19 -15.99 30.96
N ARG A 239 -2.50 -16.21 30.86
CA ARG A 239 -3.13 -16.70 29.62
C ARG A 239 -3.01 -15.69 28.47
N ARG A 240 -3.33 -14.41 28.71
CA ARG A 240 -3.14 -13.36 27.69
C ARG A 240 -1.68 -13.16 27.32
N ALA A 241 -0.75 -13.19 28.28
CA ALA A 241 0.69 -13.10 28.00
C ALA A 241 1.20 -14.33 27.23
N SER A 242 0.65 -15.53 27.51
CA SER A 242 0.93 -16.75 26.76
C SER A 242 0.33 -16.72 25.36
N GLU A 243 -0.89 -16.21 25.17
CA GLU A 243 -1.52 -16.01 23.85
C GLU A 243 -0.75 -14.96 23.03
N LEU A 244 -0.29 -13.88 23.65
CA LEU A 244 0.58 -12.85 23.04
C LEU A 244 2.00 -13.36 22.74
N SER A 245 2.56 -14.24 23.58
CA SER A 245 3.83 -14.93 23.30
C SER A 245 3.67 -15.98 22.21
N MET A 246 2.51 -16.63 22.14
CA MET A 246 2.19 -17.55 21.07
C MET A 246 1.95 -16.80 19.75
N ALA A 247 1.59 -15.51 19.74
CA ALA A 247 1.63 -14.71 18.50
C ALA A 247 3.05 -14.56 17.89
N ARG A 248 4.14 -14.82 18.64
CA ARG A 248 5.50 -15.01 18.07
C ARG A 248 5.72 -16.40 17.43
N THR A 249 4.80 -17.36 17.62
CA THR A 249 4.96 -18.79 17.26
C THR A 249 3.73 -19.46 16.63
N CYS A 250 2.58 -18.81 16.54
CA CYS A 250 1.34 -19.32 15.97
C CYS A 250 1.36 -19.13 14.45
N GLU A 251 1.71 -20.18 13.71
CA GLU A 251 1.33 -20.49 12.32
C GLU A 251 0.99 -19.28 11.42
N ALA A 252 1.82 -18.24 11.44
CA ALA A 252 1.92 -17.29 10.35
C ALA A 252 2.64 -18.02 9.21
N ASP A 253 2.30 -17.70 7.96
CA ASP A 253 2.99 -18.29 6.81
C ASP A 253 4.50 -18.10 7.02
N PRO A 254 5.31 -19.18 7.12
CA PRO A 254 6.76 -19.08 7.44
C PRO A 254 7.54 -18.25 6.42
N ARG A 255 6.88 -17.80 5.34
CA ARG A 255 7.38 -16.88 4.32
C ARG A 255 7.24 -15.39 4.67
N LEU A 256 6.39 -15.02 5.63
CA LEU A 256 6.14 -13.62 6.02
C LEU A 256 6.75 -13.25 7.38
N ASP A 257 7.14 -14.24 8.19
CA ASP A 257 7.82 -14.00 9.46
C ASP A 257 9.23 -13.44 9.25
N GLY A 258 9.59 -12.45 10.08
CA GLY A 258 10.84 -11.70 10.03
C GLY A 258 12.06 -12.58 10.24
N LEU A 259 12.59 -13.12 9.14
CA LEU A 259 13.89 -13.77 9.11
C LEU A 259 14.98 -12.70 9.19
N PHE A 260 15.67 -12.66 10.32
CA PHE A 260 16.93 -11.95 10.45
C PHE A 260 18.03 -12.83 9.86
N GLN A 261 18.69 -12.33 8.82
CA GLN A 261 19.90 -12.97 8.32
C GLN A 261 21.07 -12.47 9.15
N GLN A 262 21.57 -13.32 10.05
CA GLN A 262 22.80 -13.05 10.78
C GLN A 262 23.98 -13.43 9.90
N GLN A 263 24.86 -12.46 9.63
CA GLN A 263 26.10 -12.72 8.91
C GLN A 263 27.29 -12.54 9.86
N VAL A 264 28.05 -13.61 10.07
CA VAL A 264 29.30 -13.57 10.82
C VAL A 264 30.42 -13.20 9.84
N ILE A 265 30.95 -11.99 9.96
CA ILE A 265 32.10 -11.54 9.17
C ILE A 265 33.35 -11.74 10.03
N ARG A 266 34.30 -12.54 9.56
CA ARG A 266 35.62 -12.65 10.17
C ARG A 266 36.47 -11.49 9.71
N ASN A 267 37.06 -10.77 10.66
CA ASN A 267 37.92 -9.63 10.38
C ASN A 267 39.37 -10.06 10.59
N ASP A 268 40.17 -10.14 9.52
CA ASP A 268 41.58 -10.57 9.58
C ASP A 268 42.50 -9.43 10.07
N GLY A 269 42.16 -8.87 11.24
CA GLY A 269 42.78 -7.67 11.79
C GLY A 269 44.18 -7.89 12.37
N SER A 270 45.17 -7.24 11.76
CA SER A 270 46.55 -7.07 12.22
C SER A 270 46.67 -6.74 13.72
N SER A 271 47.52 -7.50 14.42
CA SER A 271 47.73 -7.48 15.87
C SER A 271 48.61 -6.30 16.34
N ASP A 272 48.09 -5.08 16.33
CA ASP A 272 48.75 -3.96 17.04
C ASP A 272 48.40 -4.00 18.54
N ALA A 273 49.24 -4.70 19.29
CA ALA A 273 48.97 -5.26 20.61
C ALA A 273 49.02 -4.29 21.82
N ARG A 274 48.68 -2.98 21.69
CA ARG A 274 48.83 -2.04 22.83
C ARG A 274 47.71 -1.04 23.10
N GLU A 275 46.67 -0.93 22.28
CA GLU A 275 45.59 0.02 22.56
C GLU A 275 44.44 -0.63 23.36
N THR A 276 44.08 -0.04 24.51
CA THR A 276 42.93 -0.51 25.27
C THR A 276 41.66 -0.28 24.44
N PRO A 277 40.88 -1.32 24.16
CA PRO A 277 39.75 -1.20 23.26
C PRO A 277 38.67 -0.28 23.83
N LYS A 278 38.40 0.81 23.13
CA LYS A 278 37.32 1.73 23.49
C LYS A 278 36.04 1.27 22.80
N TRP A 279 35.07 0.84 23.60
CA TRP A 279 33.73 0.56 23.12
C TRP A 279 33.00 1.86 22.74
N LEU A 280 32.17 1.78 21.70
CA LEU A 280 31.18 2.79 21.39
C LEU A 280 30.20 2.85 22.57
N LYS A 281 29.99 4.03 23.14
CA LYS A 281 29.00 4.23 24.21
C LYS A 281 27.74 4.80 23.60
N GLY A 282 26.61 4.13 23.82
CA GLY A 282 25.35 4.43 23.14
C GLY A 282 25.36 4.05 21.65
N ASP A 283 24.24 4.26 20.99
CA ASP A 283 24.01 3.85 19.61
C ASP A 283 24.21 5.01 18.63
N ILE A 284 24.49 4.68 17.37
CA ILE A 284 24.34 5.61 16.25
C ILE A 284 23.20 5.07 15.39
N VAL A 285 22.15 5.86 15.21
CA VAL A 285 20.93 5.42 14.52
C VAL A 285 20.53 6.45 13.48
N ILE A 286 20.09 5.98 12.32
CA ILE A 286 19.37 6.79 11.33
C ILE A 286 18.16 6.00 10.84
N SER A 287 17.07 6.71 10.56
CA SER A 287 15.89 6.13 9.95
C SER A 287 15.51 6.90 8.68
N GLN A 288 14.89 6.21 7.74
CA GLN A 288 14.43 6.78 6.48
C GLN A 288 13.06 6.19 6.12
N ASN A 289 12.16 7.04 5.63
CA ASN A 289 10.87 6.58 5.11
C ASN A 289 11.09 5.74 3.84
N ILE A 290 10.45 4.57 3.76
CA ILE A 290 10.38 3.78 2.52
C ILE A 290 8.93 3.75 2.02
N SER A 291 8.78 3.81 0.71
CA SER A 291 7.52 3.66 -0.01
C SER A 291 7.55 2.36 -0.79
N ILE A 292 6.71 1.41 -0.41
CA ILE A 292 6.54 0.17 -1.17
C ILE A 292 5.36 0.37 -2.11
N GLN A 293 5.54 0.15 -3.39
CA GLN A 293 4.49 0.30 -4.40
C GLN A 293 4.30 -1.03 -5.10
N SER A 294 3.05 -1.39 -5.37
CA SER A 294 2.78 -2.62 -6.10
C SER A 294 2.65 -2.35 -7.60
N SER A 295 3.40 -3.10 -8.40
CA SER A 295 3.16 -3.21 -9.83
C SER A 295 1.96 -4.13 -10.04
N GLY A 296 0.78 -3.53 -10.25
CA GLY A 296 -0.49 -4.24 -10.41
C GLY A 296 -0.60 -5.11 -11.68
N LEU A 297 0.38 -5.04 -12.59
CA LEU A 297 0.29 -5.66 -13.91
C LEU A 297 1.44 -6.63 -14.13
N GLN A 298 1.09 -7.90 -14.40
CA GLN A 298 2.04 -8.99 -14.62
C GLN A 298 2.90 -8.80 -15.87
N ASN A 299 2.43 -7.99 -16.83
CA ASN A 299 3.17 -7.65 -18.04
C ASN A 299 3.83 -6.28 -17.88
N GLU A 300 5.06 -6.26 -17.38
CA GLU A 300 5.87 -5.06 -17.13
C GLU A 300 6.05 -4.13 -18.35
N SER A 301 5.70 -4.59 -19.56
CA SER A 301 5.87 -3.83 -20.80
C SER A 301 4.67 -2.96 -21.19
N ARG A 302 3.44 -3.27 -20.73
CA ARG A 302 2.23 -2.51 -21.12
C ARG A 302 1.18 -2.49 -20.01
N THR A 303 0.86 -1.27 -19.59
CA THR A 303 -0.30 -0.98 -18.72
C THR A 303 -1.50 -0.61 -19.56
N SER A 304 -1.65 -1.28 -20.70
CA SER A 304 -2.79 -1.05 -21.56
C SER A 304 -4.03 -1.63 -20.91
N LEU A 305 -5.08 -0.83 -20.80
CA LEU A 305 -6.41 -1.30 -20.49
C LEU A 305 -7.11 -1.60 -21.80
N ASP A 306 -7.71 -2.77 -21.90
CA ASP A 306 -8.69 -3.10 -22.93
C ASP A 306 -9.71 -4.04 -22.31
N MET A 307 -10.87 -3.49 -21.97
CA MET A 307 -11.94 -4.22 -21.30
C MET A 307 -13.23 -4.03 -22.07
N THR A 308 -14.03 -5.07 -22.12
CA THR A 308 -15.33 -5.06 -22.79
C THR A 308 -16.33 -5.82 -21.93
N ASN A 309 -17.54 -5.28 -21.81
CA ASN A 309 -18.69 -5.97 -21.26
C ASN A 309 -19.87 -5.84 -22.22
N GLN A 310 -20.65 -6.91 -22.35
CA GLN A 310 -21.80 -6.97 -23.25
C GLN A 310 -23.04 -7.37 -22.46
N ALA A 311 -24.15 -6.70 -22.73
CA ALA A 311 -25.43 -6.96 -22.09
C ALA A 311 -26.58 -6.74 -23.09
N TYR A 312 -27.78 -7.12 -22.67
CA TYR A 312 -28.99 -6.94 -23.45
C TYR A 312 -30.04 -6.22 -22.60
N GLU A 313 -30.67 -5.22 -23.19
CA GLU A 313 -31.76 -4.47 -22.57
C GLU A 313 -32.87 -4.27 -23.59
N GLU A 314 -34.13 -4.41 -23.15
CA GLU A 314 -35.27 -4.23 -24.05
C GLU A 314 -35.35 -2.76 -24.51
N GLY A 315 -35.48 -2.55 -25.82
CA GLY A 315 -35.38 -1.24 -26.46
C GLY A 315 -33.96 -0.94 -26.96
N LEU A 316 -32.94 -1.01 -26.09
CA LEU A 316 -31.54 -0.79 -26.51
C LEU A 316 -30.98 -1.92 -27.39
N GLY A 317 -31.51 -3.14 -27.25
CA GLY A 317 -30.95 -4.32 -27.86
C GLY A 317 -29.68 -4.78 -27.16
N VAL A 318 -28.82 -5.46 -27.91
CA VAL A 318 -27.51 -5.88 -27.41
C VAL A 318 -26.58 -4.68 -27.42
N TYR A 319 -26.00 -4.33 -26.28
CA TYR A 319 -25.04 -3.25 -26.19
C TYR A 319 -23.71 -3.72 -25.59
N GLN A 320 -22.64 -3.05 -26.00
CA GLN A 320 -21.28 -3.33 -25.61
C GLN A 320 -20.66 -2.06 -25.04
N VAL A 321 -20.21 -2.12 -23.79
CA VAL A 321 -19.40 -1.09 -23.15
C VAL A 321 -17.96 -1.55 -23.17
N SER A 322 -17.06 -0.74 -23.72
CA SER A 322 -15.62 -1.00 -23.69
C SER A 322 -14.85 0.18 -23.14
N MET A 323 -13.77 -0.10 -22.43
CA MET A 323 -12.86 0.89 -21.88
C MET A 323 -11.43 0.56 -22.29
N SER A 324 -10.73 1.52 -22.89
CA SER A 324 -9.36 1.32 -23.36
C SER A 324 -8.42 2.45 -22.96
N SER A 325 -7.13 2.13 -22.81
CA SER A 325 -6.06 3.09 -22.55
C SER A 325 -4.72 2.45 -22.90
N ASP A 326 -3.79 3.21 -23.50
CA ASP A 326 -2.43 2.71 -23.75
C ASP A 326 -1.55 2.70 -22.50
N CYS A 327 -1.88 3.56 -21.52
CA CYS A 327 -1.17 3.72 -20.26
C CYS A 327 -2.18 4.02 -19.14
N PHE A 328 -2.78 2.95 -18.63
CA PHE A 328 -3.80 3.01 -17.61
C PHE A 328 -3.19 3.11 -16.22
N ALA A 329 -3.54 4.17 -15.50
CA ALA A 329 -3.19 4.39 -14.10
C ALA A 329 -4.09 5.46 -13.48
N VAL A 330 -4.01 5.63 -12.15
CA VAL A 330 -4.54 6.81 -11.45
C VAL A 330 -4.04 8.09 -12.15
N GLY A 331 -4.96 8.99 -12.51
CA GLY A 331 -4.67 10.21 -13.27
C GLY A 331 -4.43 10.04 -14.78
N GLY A 332 -4.44 8.80 -15.31
CA GLY A 332 -4.23 8.47 -16.72
C GLY A 332 -5.44 8.77 -17.62
N ALA A 333 -5.23 8.81 -18.93
CA ALA A 333 -6.30 9.02 -19.91
C ALA A 333 -6.97 7.70 -20.29
N VAL A 334 -8.29 7.72 -20.50
CA VAL A 334 -9.10 6.53 -20.80
C VAL A 334 -10.13 6.87 -21.88
N ILE A 335 -10.42 5.92 -22.76
CA ILE A 335 -11.47 6.02 -23.76
C ILE A 335 -12.58 5.07 -23.34
N VAL A 336 -13.77 5.61 -23.09
CA VAL A 336 -14.98 4.83 -22.84
C VAL A 336 -15.79 4.82 -24.13
N ARG A 337 -16.22 3.64 -24.57
CA ARG A 337 -17.02 3.43 -25.78
C ARG A 337 -18.26 2.62 -25.43
N LEU A 338 -19.38 3.01 -26.02
CA LEU A 338 -20.65 2.28 -26.00
C LEU A 338 -21.02 1.98 -27.45
N SER A 339 -21.38 0.74 -27.75
CA SER A 339 -21.91 0.35 -29.05
C SER A 339 -23.21 -0.40 -28.84
N CYS A 340 -24.32 0.11 -29.38
CA CYS A 340 -25.62 -0.54 -29.37
C CYS A 340 -25.85 -1.18 -30.74
N LEU A 341 -26.01 -2.50 -30.77
CA LEU A 341 -26.26 -3.25 -31.98
C LEU A 341 -27.75 -3.18 -32.31
N SER A 342 -28.08 -2.47 -33.38
CA SER A 342 -29.45 -2.30 -33.86
C SER A 342 -30.48 -1.95 -32.76
N PRO A 343 -30.34 -0.82 -32.04
CA PRO A 343 -31.35 -0.37 -31.08
C PRO A 343 -32.73 -0.23 -31.73
N SER A 344 -33.80 -0.37 -30.95
CA SER A 344 -35.18 -0.27 -31.45
C SER A 344 -35.38 1.06 -32.19
N PRO A 345 -36.07 1.07 -33.34
CA PRO A 345 -36.40 2.30 -34.07
C PRO A 345 -37.19 3.33 -33.23
N ARG A 346 -37.76 2.92 -32.09
CA ARG A 346 -38.52 3.76 -31.17
C ARG A 346 -37.70 4.22 -29.95
N THR A 347 -36.43 3.84 -29.86
CA THR A 347 -35.57 4.18 -28.74
C THR A 347 -35.02 5.61 -28.84
N VAL A 348 -34.92 6.25 -27.68
CA VAL A 348 -34.24 7.54 -27.47
C VAL A 348 -33.21 7.35 -26.36
N ILE A 349 -31.94 7.66 -26.63
CA ILE A 349 -30.89 7.66 -25.59
C ILE A 349 -30.71 9.10 -25.12
N MET A 350 -30.98 9.35 -23.85
CA MET A 350 -31.02 10.70 -23.28
C MET A 350 -29.68 11.10 -22.67
N SER A 351 -29.07 10.22 -21.88
CA SER A 351 -27.77 10.46 -21.26
C SER A 351 -26.96 9.20 -21.05
N ILE A 352 -25.64 9.39 -21.06
CA ILE A 352 -24.66 8.37 -20.70
C ILE A 352 -23.77 8.94 -19.61
N GLU A 353 -23.58 8.19 -18.54
CA GLU A 353 -22.71 8.54 -17.43
C GLU A 353 -21.76 7.39 -17.14
N ALA A 354 -20.49 7.71 -16.86
CA ALA A 354 -19.55 6.73 -16.38
C ALA A 354 -18.97 7.15 -15.03
N TYR A 355 -18.91 6.20 -14.11
CA TYR A 355 -18.40 6.35 -12.75
C TYR A 355 -17.34 5.31 -12.47
N ILE A 356 -16.34 5.67 -11.69
CA ILE A 356 -15.54 4.70 -10.94
C ILE A 356 -16.14 4.60 -9.55
N VAL A 357 -16.58 3.41 -9.20
CA VAL A 357 -17.05 3.07 -7.86
C VAL A 357 -15.91 2.38 -7.13
N GLN A 358 -15.42 3.04 -6.11
CA GLN A 358 -14.34 2.55 -5.26
C GLN A 358 -14.92 2.07 -3.93
N GLN A 359 -14.50 0.89 -3.49
CA GLN A 359 -14.91 0.32 -2.22
C GLN A 359 -13.70 -0.10 -1.41
N TYR A 360 -13.76 0.18 -0.10
CA TYR A 360 -12.71 -0.11 0.86
C TYR A 360 -13.14 -1.23 1.80
N TYR A 361 -12.19 -2.10 2.12
CA TYR A 361 -12.33 -3.13 3.14
C TYR A 361 -11.15 -2.99 4.10
N VAL A 362 -11.43 -2.74 5.38
CA VAL A 362 -10.40 -2.62 6.41
C VAL A 362 -10.48 -3.81 7.35
N PHE A 363 -9.39 -4.56 7.46
CA PHE A 363 -9.24 -5.73 8.30
C PHE A 363 -8.33 -5.44 9.48
N SER A 364 -8.71 -5.86 10.68
CA SER A 364 -7.86 -5.69 11.87
C SER A 364 -6.80 -6.78 11.95
N PRO A 365 -5.50 -6.43 12.02
CA PRO A 365 -4.42 -7.37 12.30
C PRO A 365 -4.55 -8.07 13.67
N ARG A 366 -5.19 -7.39 14.64
CA ARG A 366 -5.41 -7.92 15.99
C ARG A 366 -6.55 -8.94 16.04
N HIS A 367 -7.52 -8.79 15.16
CA HIS A 367 -8.73 -9.61 15.12
C HIS A 367 -8.97 -10.10 13.68
N PRO A 368 -8.10 -10.97 13.14
CA PRO A 368 -8.15 -11.38 11.73
C PRO A 368 -9.39 -12.21 11.37
N ARG A 369 -10.14 -12.69 12.38
CA ARG A 369 -11.40 -13.42 12.19
C ARG A 369 -12.63 -12.51 12.16
N ASP A 370 -12.49 -11.25 12.58
CA ASP A 370 -13.59 -10.30 12.49
C ASP A 370 -13.89 -9.99 11.02
N PRO A 371 -15.16 -9.76 10.65
CA PRO A 371 -15.48 -9.30 9.31
C PRO A 371 -14.76 -7.98 9.02
N PRO A 372 -14.38 -7.72 7.75
CA PRO A 372 -13.86 -6.43 7.39
C PRO A 372 -14.86 -5.33 7.73
N ARG A 373 -14.33 -4.19 8.12
CA ARG A 373 -15.11 -2.97 8.17
C ARG A 373 -15.45 -2.53 6.75
N THR A 374 -16.75 -2.37 6.49
CA THR A 374 -17.34 -1.94 5.21
C THR A 374 -18.47 -0.93 5.41
N ASP A 375 -18.54 -0.28 6.58
CA ASP A 375 -19.58 0.69 6.95
C ASP A 375 -19.55 1.97 6.11
N GLU A 376 -18.50 2.16 5.30
CA GLU A 376 -18.42 3.28 4.37
C GLU A 376 -19.20 3.00 3.08
N GLN A 377 -19.98 3.99 2.66
CA GLN A 377 -20.60 3.95 1.33
C GLN A 377 -19.50 3.96 0.25
N PRO A 378 -19.65 3.13 -0.80
CA PRO A 378 -18.73 3.17 -1.93
C PRO A 378 -18.59 4.60 -2.47
N THR A 379 -17.35 5.04 -2.67
CA THR A 379 -17.09 6.35 -3.25
C THR A 379 -17.33 6.29 -4.75
N MET A 380 -18.31 7.03 -5.25
CA MET A 380 -18.60 7.14 -6.67
C MET A 380 -17.95 8.40 -7.25
N THR A 381 -16.92 8.23 -8.08
CA THR A 381 -16.28 9.35 -8.78
C THR A 381 -16.70 9.36 -10.24
N ARG A 382 -17.33 10.45 -10.68
CA ARG A 382 -17.76 10.62 -12.07
C ARG A 382 -16.55 10.79 -12.98
N LEU A 383 -16.47 9.98 -14.03
CA LEU A 383 -15.48 10.14 -15.11
C LEU A 383 -15.98 11.06 -16.21
N LEU A 384 -17.23 10.86 -16.62
CA LEU A 384 -17.87 11.59 -17.70
C LEU A 384 -19.39 11.59 -17.52
N GLN A 385 -20.02 12.58 -18.15
CA GLN A 385 -21.45 12.64 -18.34
C GLN A 385 -21.72 13.37 -19.65
N GLU A 386 -22.58 12.81 -20.48
CA GLU A 386 -23.08 13.45 -21.69
C GLU A 386 -24.59 13.27 -21.79
N GLY A 387 -25.27 14.27 -22.34
CA GLY A 387 -26.73 14.35 -22.33
C GLY A 387 -27.30 15.00 -21.07
N ALA A 388 -28.62 15.05 -20.96
CA ALA A 388 -29.34 15.74 -19.89
C ALA A 388 -30.14 14.76 -19.03
N LYS A 389 -29.75 14.59 -17.75
CA LYS A 389 -30.40 13.70 -16.79
C LYS A 389 -31.75 14.24 -16.28
N ASP A 390 -31.83 15.56 -16.15
CA ASP A 390 -32.91 16.25 -15.44
C ASP A 390 -34.05 16.72 -16.35
N TYR A 391 -34.48 15.88 -17.30
CA TYR A 391 -35.73 16.16 -17.98
C TYR A 391 -36.89 15.79 -17.04
N THR A 392 -37.28 16.72 -16.17
CA THR A 392 -38.45 16.62 -15.29
C THR A 392 -39.73 17.17 -15.94
N GLY A 393 -39.63 17.64 -17.19
CA GLY A 393 -40.77 18.15 -17.96
C GLY A 393 -41.84 17.09 -18.14
N SER A 394 -43.07 17.41 -17.74
CA SER A 394 -44.26 16.56 -17.78
C SER A 394 -44.83 16.34 -19.20
N GLY A 395 -43.98 16.19 -20.20
CA GLY A 395 -44.42 15.87 -21.56
C GLY A 395 -43.28 15.89 -22.58
N PRO A 396 -42.79 14.74 -23.05
CA PRO A 396 -41.78 14.70 -24.09
C PRO A 396 -42.47 14.64 -25.44
N SER A 397 -42.40 15.72 -26.23
CA SER A 397 -42.23 15.49 -27.66
C SER A 397 -40.79 15.04 -27.86
N PRO A 398 -40.52 13.91 -28.53
CA PRO A 398 -39.17 13.45 -28.87
C PRO A 398 -38.35 14.53 -29.60
N SER A 399 -39.04 15.46 -30.27
CA SER A 399 -38.43 16.53 -31.06
C SER A 399 -37.74 17.64 -30.26
N THR A 400 -38.04 17.81 -28.97
CA THR A 400 -37.50 18.91 -28.15
C THR A 400 -36.51 18.46 -27.08
N THR A 401 -36.40 17.15 -26.85
CA THR A 401 -35.52 16.62 -25.81
C THR A 401 -34.10 16.44 -26.37
N PRO A 402 -33.07 17.09 -25.80
CA PRO A 402 -31.70 16.86 -26.20
C PRO A 402 -31.37 15.39 -25.95
N SER A 403 -31.11 14.65 -27.02
CA SER A 403 -30.88 13.22 -27.01
C SER A 403 -29.61 12.89 -27.80
N LEU A 404 -28.89 11.87 -27.34
CA LEU A 404 -27.67 11.38 -27.97
C LEU A 404 -27.99 10.47 -29.17
N TYR A 405 -29.15 9.82 -29.12
CA TYR A 405 -29.67 8.96 -30.16
C TYR A 405 -31.19 9.09 -30.24
N VAL A 406 -31.72 9.09 -31.46
CA VAL A 406 -33.15 8.98 -31.74
C VAL A 406 -33.34 7.94 -32.83
N GLY A 407 -34.18 6.94 -32.59
CA GLY A 407 -34.47 5.90 -33.57
C GLY A 407 -35.28 6.40 -34.76
N SER A 408 -35.17 5.70 -35.90
CA SER A 408 -35.77 6.09 -37.18
C SER A 408 -37.29 6.20 -37.20
N ALA A 409 -38.00 5.56 -36.26
CA ALA A 409 -39.46 5.62 -36.22
C ALA A 409 -39.98 6.93 -35.58
N LEU A 410 -39.09 7.77 -35.05
CA LEU A 410 -39.44 9.01 -34.37
C LEU A 410 -39.21 10.23 -35.26
N PRO A 411 -40.07 11.26 -35.17
CA PRO A 411 -39.94 12.47 -35.97
C PRO A 411 -38.80 13.35 -35.43
N SER A 412 -37.56 13.01 -35.78
CA SER A 412 -36.36 13.81 -35.48
C SER A 412 -35.48 13.97 -36.72
N PRO A 413 -34.92 15.17 -36.97
CA PRO A 413 -33.93 15.36 -38.02
C PRO A 413 -32.62 14.61 -37.76
N THR A 414 -32.36 14.20 -36.52
CA THR A 414 -31.19 13.41 -36.11
C THR A 414 -31.48 11.91 -36.03
N ALA A 415 -32.64 11.47 -36.53
CA ALA A 415 -33.04 10.07 -36.45
C ALA A 415 -32.09 9.18 -37.25
N VAL A 416 -31.59 8.14 -36.61
CA VAL A 416 -30.64 7.18 -37.18
C VAL A 416 -31.40 6.06 -37.86
N SER A 417 -31.01 5.67 -39.08
CA SER A 417 -31.72 4.65 -39.88
C SER A 417 -31.88 3.32 -39.15
N ALA A 418 -33.04 2.67 -39.29
CA ALA A 418 -33.29 1.36 -38.71
C ALA A 418 -32.22 0.34 -39.11
N GLY A 419 -31.82 -0.51 -38.17
CA GLY A 419 -30.82 -1.56 -38.39
C GLY A 419 -29.38 -1.06 -38.52
N THR A 420 -29.11 0.22 -38.26
CA THR A 420 -27.74 0.73 -38.14
C THR A 420 -27.28 0.69 -36.70
N ASP A 421 -26.06 0.20 -36.50
CA ASP A 421 -25.43 0.21 -35.19
C ASP A 421 -25.12 1.64 -34.76
N TRP A 422 -25.32 1.91 -33.48
CA TRP A 422 -25.01 3.20 -32.91
C TRP A 422 -23.79 3.09 -32.01
N THR A 423 -22.79 3.93 -32.26
CA THR A 423 -21.57 3.97 -31.45
C THR A 423 -21.33 5.34 -30.86
N TRP A 424 -21.01 5.35 -29.58
CA TRP A 424 -20.63 6.52 -28.80
C TRP A 424 -19.26 6.28 -28.18
N HIS A 425 -18.41 7.30 -28.15
CA HIS A 425 -17.15 7.22 -27.40
C HIS A 425 -16.72 8.59 -26.88
N LYS A 426 -16.06 8.59 -25.72
CA LYS A 426 -15.44 9.78 -25.13
C LYS A 426 -14.13 9.44 -24.46
N THR A 427 -13.22 10.39 -24.54
CA THR A 427 -11.99 10.39 -23.75
C THR A 427 -12.25 11.09 -22.43
N ALA A 428 -11.87 10.45 -21.33
CA ALA A 428 -11.90 11.00 -19.99
C ALA A 428 -10.52 10.86 -19.33
N ARG A 429 -10.35 11.51 -18.19
CA ARG A 429 -9.17 11.35 -17.34
C ARG A 429 -9.58 10.64 -16.06
N MET A 430 -8.81 9.63 -15.67
CA MET A 430 -8.96 9.00 -14.37
C MET A 430 -8.75 10.05 -13.26
N PRO A 431 -9.48 9.96 -12.14
CA PRO A 431 -9.25 10.83 -11.01
C PRO A 431 -7.81 10.70 -10.50
N ASP A 432 -7.33 11.74 -9.83
CA ASP A 432 -6.00 11.75 -9.23
C ASP A 432 -5.94 10.89 -7.94
N HIS A 433 -4.73 10.79 -7.37
CA HIS A 433 -4.47 10.03 -6.15
C HIS A 433 -5.14 10.59 -4.89
N ARG A 434 -5.81 11.75 -4.97
CA ARG A 434 -6.57 12.33 -3.85
C ARG A 434 -8.00 11.82 -3.85
N ALA A 435 -8.56 11.56 -5.03
CA ALA A 435 -9.92 11.04 -5.19
C ALA A 435 -9.96 9.52 -5.36
N LEU A 436 -8.89 8.92 -5.86
CA LEU A 436 -8.83 7.49 -6.20
C LEU A 436 -7.55 6.84 -5.68
N SER A 437 -7.71 5.85 -4.81
CA SER A 437 -6.62 4.96 -4.40
C SER A 437 -6.37 3.90 -5.48
N PRO A 438 -5.15 3.38 -5.63
CA PRO A 438 -4.90 2.22 -6.47
C PRO A 438 -5.67 0.98 -6.00
N THR A 439 -6.05 0.10 -6.92
CA THR A 439 -6.63 -1.20 -6.58
C THR A 439 -5.62 -2.05 -5.84
N THR A 440 -6.07 -2.77 -4.82
CA THR A 440 -5.23 -3.75 -4.13
C THR A 440 -5.21 -5.06 -4.92
N PRO A 441 -4.04 -5.50 -5.41
CA PRO A 441 -3.95 -6.75 -6.17
C PRO A 441 -4.38 -7.97 -5.35
N LYS A 442 -4.98 -8.95 -6.04
CA LYS A 442 -5.31 -10.26 -5.44
C LYS A 442 -4.01 -10.94 -4.96
N GLY A 443 -4.08 -11.63 -3.83
CA GLY A 443 -2.93 -12.28 -3.19
C GLY A 443 -2.06 -11.38 -2.30
N MET A 444 -2.19 -10.06 -2.38
CA MET A 444 -1.47 -9.16 -1.46
C MET A 444 -1.99 -9.33 -0.03
N VAL A 445 -1.09 -9.40 0.94
CA VAL A 445 -1.37 -9.57 2.36
C VAL A 445 -1.36 -8.19 3.02
N THR A 446 -2.53 -7.54 3.06
CA THR A 446 -2.70 -6.16 3.52
C THR A 446 -3.98 -6.01 4.35
N PRO A 447 -3.98 -5.15 5.39
CA PRO A 447 -5.18 -4.84 6.15
C PRO A 447 -6.11 -3.86 5.43
N ILE A 448 -5.66 -3.15 4.41
CA ILE A 448 -6.50 -2.23 3.61
C ILE A 448 -6.60 -2.82 2.21
N ARG A 449 -7.84 -3.08 1.78
CA ARG A 449 -8.12 -3.48 0.40
C ARG A 449 -9.01 -2.46 -0.29
N VAL A 450 -8.62 -2.12 -1.52
CA VAL A 450 -9.36 -1.24 -2.40
C VAL A 450 -9.76 -2.03 -3.63
N VAL A 451 -11.04 -1.97 -3.98
CA VAL A 451 -11.58 -2.54 -5.23
C VAL A 451 -12.30 -1.48 -6.01
N HIS A 452 -12.29 -1.61 -7.34
CA HIS A 452 -12.89 -0.65 -8.24
C HIS A 452 -13.81 -1.33 -9.24
N ASN A 453 -14.90 -0.65 -9.56
CA ASN A 453 -15.76 -1.01 -10.68
C ASN A 453 -15.97 0.22 -11.56
N LEU A 454 -15.85 0.06 -12.88
CA LEU A 454 -16.43 1.00 -13.82
C LEU A 454 -17.93 0.72 -13.90
N VAL A 455 -18.74 1.74 -13.65
CA VAL A 455 -20.19 1.69 -13.79
C VAL A 455 -20.60 2.67 -14.88
N VAL A 456 -21.19 2.15 -15.96
CA VAL A 456 -21.77 2.95 -17.04
C VAL A 456 -23.28 2.88 -16.95
N ILE A 457 -23.91 4.04 -16.79
CA ILE A 457 -25.36 4.20 -16.69
C ILE A 457 -25.84 4.83 -18.00
N ILE A 458 -26.81 4.19 -18.65
CA ILE A 458 -27.43 4.65 -19.89
C ILE A 458 -28.88 4.95 -19.57
N ASP A 459 -29.26 6.21 -19.57
CA ASP A 459 -30.66 6.62 -19.44
C ASP A 459 -31.26 6.71 -20.82
N TYR A 460 -32.27 5.88 -21.07
CA TYR A 460 -32.93 5.76 -22.36
C TYR A 460 -34.44 5.62 -22.18
N GLY A 461 -35.17 5.63 -23.28
CA GLY A 461 -36.58 5.29 -23.27
C GLY A 461 -37.04 4.80 -24.62
N GLU A 462 -38.21 4.20 -24.64
CA GLU A 462 -38.88 3.77 -25.86
C GLU A 462 -40.23 4.45 -25.95
N VAL A 463 -40.55 4.97 -27.13
CA VAL A 463 -41.83 5.62 -27.38
C VAL A 463 -42.86 4.54 -27.72
N ASP A 464 -43.94 4.49 -26.96
CA ASP A 464 -45.02 3.53 -27.21
C ASP A 464 -45.92 3.95 -28.39
N ASP A 465 -46.94 3.14 -28.68
CA ASP A 465 -47.90 3.43 -29.76
C ASP A 465 -48.72 4.71 -29.53
N GLN A 466 -48.78 5.21 -28.28
CA GLN A 466 -49.47 6.45 -27.91
C GLN A 466 -48.56 7.67 -28.00
N GLY A 467 -47.29 7.49 -28.37
CA GLY A 467 -46.29 8.56 -28.40
C GLY A 467 -45.72 8.90 -27.02
N GLN A 468 -46.01 8.10 -25.99
CA GLN A 468 -45.48 8.30 -24.64
C GLN A 468 -44.11 7.65 -24.51
N LEU A 469 -43.12 8.42 -24.01
CA LEU A 469 -41.78 7.91 -23.74
C LEU A 469 -41.75 7.13 -22.42
N ILE A 470 -41.55 5.82 -22.51
CA ILE A 470 -41.33 4.93 -21.36
C ILE A 470 -39.85 4.96 -21.02
N ARG A 471 -39.49 5.58 -19.88
CA ARG A 471 -38.10 5.69 -19.44
C ARG A 471 -37.57 4.43 -18.80
N ARG A 472 -36.30 4.14 -19.07
CA ARG A 472 -35.56 2.99 -18.60
C ARG A 472 -34.11 3.41 -18.32
N THR A 473 -33.43 2.63 -17.49
CA THR A 473 -32.02 2.82 -17.19
C THR A 473 -31.32 1.48 -17.35
N ALA A 474 -30.31 1.44 -18.19
CA ALA A 474 -29.41 0.29 -18.32
C ALA A 474 -28.13 0.56 -17.54
N GLU A 475 -27.60 -0.46 -16.88
CA GLU A 475 -26.38 -0.37 -16.08
C GLU A 475 -25.40 -1.47 -16.50
N SER A 476 -24.17 -1.08 -16.81
CA SER A 476 -23.07 -2.01 -17.05
C SER A 476 -21.99 -1.82 -16.00
N ARG A 477 -21.58 -2.92 -15.35
CA ARG A 477 -20.50 -2.93 -14.35
C ARG A 477 -19.32 -3.76 -14.84
N ILE A 478 -18.11 -3.22 -14.69
CA ILE A 478 -16.87 -3.89 -15.07
C ILE A 478 -15.87 -3.77 -13.90
N GLU A 479 -15.41 -4.90 -13.35
CA GLU A 479 -14.35 -4.91 -12.32
C GLU A 479 -13.07 -4.30 -12.91
N LEU A 480 -12.45 -3.34 -12.23
CA LEU A 480 -11.32 -2.59 -12.75
C LEU A 480 -10.10 -2.74 -11.83
N GLN A 481 -8.94 -3.04 -12.41
CA GLN A 481 -7.65 -3.05 -11.72
C GLN A 481 -6.92 -1.74 -12.04
N VAL A 482 -7.12 -0.73 -11.20
CA VAL A 482 -6.53 0.61 -11.30
C VAL A 482 -5.12 0.61 -10.69
N PRO A 483 -4.04 0.67 -11.48
CA PRO A 483 -2.69 0.73 -10.92
C PRO A 483 -2.36 2.15 -10.43
N GLY A 484 -1.44 2.25 -9.47
CA GLY A 484 -0.98 3.54 -8.95
C GLY A 484 -0.13 4.32 -9.97
N CYS A 485 -0.13 5.64 -9.87
CA CYS A 485 0.62 6.51 -10.79
C CYS A 485 2.15 6.29 -10.77
N MET A 486 2.68 5.74 -9.67
CA MET A 486 4.11 5.41 -9.52
C MET A 486 4.42 3.94 -9.82
N ALA A 487 3.44 3.13 -10.22
CA ALA A 487 3.62 1.69 -10.45
C ALA A 487 4.38 1.37 -11.75
N HIS A 488 5.04 2.34 -12.37
CA HIS A 488 5.74 2.16 -13.63
C HIS A 488 7.18 2.61 -13.49
N THR A 489 8.12 1.70 -13.79
CA THR A 489 9.55 2.02 -13.87
C THR A 489 9.81 3.17 -14.84
N ARG A 490 9.01 3.28 -15.92
CA ARG A 490 9.08 4.42 -16.86
C ARG A 490 8.64 5.76 -16.26
N SER A 491 7.78 5.76 -15.25
CA SER A 491 7.40 6.98 -14.52
C SER A 491 8.48 7.38 -13.50
N LEU A 492 9.29 6.42 -13.04
CA LEU A 492 10.41 6.66 -12.12
C LEU A 492 11.71 6.99 -12.86
N ALA A 493 11.88 6.47 -14.07
CA ALA A 493 12.95 6.87 -14.96
C ALA A 493 12.63 8.29 -15.45
N LEU A 494 13.37 9.28 -14.94
CA LEU A 494 13.49 10.54 -15.67
C LEU A 494 13.87 10.21 -17.12
N PRO A 495 13.37 10.95 -18.13
CA PRO A 495 13.91 10.84 -19.47
C PRO A 495 15.43 10.84 -19.34
N THR A 496 16.12 9.88 -19.96
CA THR A 496 17.56 9.96 -20.11
C THR A 496 17.80 11.22 -20.92
N PHE A 497 17.99 12.35 -20.24
CA PHE A 497 18.62 13.52 -20.80
C PHE A 497 19.97 12.99 -21.22
N GLY A 498 20.12 12.78 -22.53
CA GLY A 498 21.36 12.33 -23.10
C GLY A 498 22.46 13.16 -22.46
N ARG A 499 23.45 12.49 -21.89
CA ARG A 499 24.67 13.10 -21.40
C ARG A 499 25.50 13.56 -22.62
N GLU A 500 24.87 14.19 -23.60
CA GLU A 500 25.57 15.11 -24.48
C GLU A 500 26.10 16.20 -23.56
N ARG A 501 27.41 16.43 -23.63
CA ARG A 501 28.09 17.51 -22.93
C ARG A 501 27.45 18.83 -23.35
N LEU A 502 26.36 19.23 -22.69
CA LEU A 502 25.97 20.61 -22.61
C LEU A 502 27.00 21.27 -21.70
N GLY A 503 28.03 21.81 -22.34
CA GLY A 503 28.79 22.90 -21.76
C GLY A 503 27.82 23.98 -21.31
N THR A 504 28.05 24.49 -20.12
CA THR A 504 27.45 25.70 -19.57
C THR A 504 25.94 25.59 -19.29
N VAL A 505 25.62 25.23 -18.05
CA VAL A 505 24.30 25.45 -17.45
C VAL A 505 24.13 26.98 -17.30
N TRP A 506 23.18 27.56 -18.01
CA TRP A 506 22.66 28.88 -17.70
C TRP A 506 21.62 28.70 -16.58
N THR A 507 21.89 29.25 -15.40
CA THR A 507 20.85 29.45 -14.39
C THR A 507 19.95 30.60 -14.85
N LEU A 508 18.63 30.45 -14.68
CA LEU A 508 17.68 31.48 -15.08
C LEU A 508 17.69 32.72 -14.17
N ASP A 509 18.45 32.67 -13.07
CA ASP A 509 18.67 33.81 -12.16
C ASP A 509 20.17 33.85 -11.82
N GLY A 510 20.87 34.85 -12.35
CA GLY A 510 22.34 35.00 -12.32
C GLY A 510 22.95 35.30 -10.94
N TYR A 511 22.78 34.41 -9.97
CA TYR A 511 23.47 34.47 -8.68
C TYR A 511 24.27 33.19 -8.43
N GLU A 512 25.59 33.32 -8.50
CA GLU A 512 26.54 32.32 -7.99
C GLU A 512 26.53 32.34 -6.46
N TYR A 513 26.26 31.19 -5.84
CA TYR A 513 26.66 30.92 -4.47
C TYR A 513 27.85 29.96 -4.50
N ASN A 514 28.99 30.41 -3.97
CA ASN A 514 30.11 29.52 -3.67
C ASN A 514 29.75 28.67 -2.43
N LEU A 515 29.88 27.36 -2.57
CA LEU A 515 30.05 26.44 -1.44
C LEU A 515 31.50 26.46 -0.97
#